data_AF-A0A521XDX8-F1
#
_entry.id   AF-A0A521XDX8-F1
#
_cell.length_a   1.000
_cell.length_b   1.000
_cell.length_c   1.000
_cell.angle_alpha   90.00
_cell.angle_beta   90.00
_cell.angle_gamma   90.00
#
_symmetry.space_group_name_H-M   'P 1'
#
loop_
_entity.id
_entity.type
_entity.pdbx_description
1 polymer ?
#
loop_
_entity_poly.entity_id
_entity_poly.type
_entity_poly.pdbx_seq_one_letter_code
_entity_poly.pdbx_strand_id
1 'polypeptide(L)'
;MRKGIILETDGSPNYGTGFSGDFTCAQANTDAAAAKNAGYEVYTIGFGVGAGDKCPDTSGTFYNKPVTYLLASMATQPSTDNGCVAAENTDGDHFFCQPKTSDLSGIFQVIAGSLASGAHLIALPE
;
A
#
# COMPACT_ATOMS: atom_id res chain seq x y z
N MET A 1 13.71 -4.55 -15.29
CA MET A 1 12.82 -3.58 -14.61
C MET A 1 11.70 -4.33 -13.95
N ARG A 2 11.44 -4.05 -12.67
CA ARG A 2 10.28 -4.58 -11.95
C ARG A 2 9.07 -3.69 -12.20
N LYS A 3 7.89 -4.27 -12.29
CA LYS A 3 6.64 -3.48 -12.40
C LYS A 3 6.12 -3.23 -11.00
N GLY A 4 5.75 -1.99 -10.70
CA GLY A 4 5.25 -1.58 -9.40
C GLY A 4 3.83 -1.02 -9.47
N ILE A 5 3.06 -1.23 -8.41
CA ILE A 5 1.81 -0.54 -8.13
C ILE A 5 2.02 0.21 -6.82
N ILE A 6 1.74 1.51 -6.82
CA ILE A 6 1.67 2.33 -5.61
C ILE A 6 0.21 2.66 -5.38
N LEU A 7 -0.33 2.21 -4.25
CA LEU A 7 -1.66 2.57 -3.79
C LEU A 7 -1.55 3.56 -2.64
N GLU A 8 -2.05 4.77 -2.84
CA GLU A 8 -2.21 5.77 -1.79
C GLU A 8 -3.70 5.98 -1.50
N THR A 9 -4.09 5.90 -0.23
CA THR A 9 -5.49 6.06 0.21
C THR A 9 -5.57 6.73 1.57
N ASP A 10 -6.69 7.41 1.82
CA ASP A 10 -7.06 8.05 3.08
C ASP A 10 -8.15 7.30 3.85
N GLY A 11 -8.64 6.16 3.32
CA GLY A 11 -9.73 5.44 3.96
C GLY A 11 -10.00 4.06 3.37
N SER A 12 -11.12 3.48 3.82
CA SER A 12 -11.56 2.15 3.40
C SER A 12 -12.21 2.14 2.01
N PRO A 13 -12.19 1.00 1.29
CA PRO A 13 -12.96 0.84 0.07
C PRO A 13 -14.45 1.09 0.34
N ASN A 14 -15.10 1.97 -0.41
CA ASN A 14 -16.48 2.37 -0.11
C ASN A 14 -17.39 2.56 -1.33
N TYR A 15 -16.86 2.61 -2.56
CA TYR A 15 -17.67 2.81 -3.76
C TYR A 15 -16.92 2.41 -5.06
N GLY A 16 -17.66 2.07 -6.12
CA GLY A 16 -17.12 1.80 -7.45
C GLY A 16 -18.15 1.26 -8.45
N THR A 17 -17.70 0.90 -9.65
CA THR A 17 -18.55 0.36 -10.74
C THR A 17 -18.61 -1.17 -10.68
N GLY A 18 -19.16 -1.71 -9.59
CA GLY A 18 -19.20 -3.15 -9.28
C GLY A 18 -20.38 -3.52 -8.36
N PHE A 19 -20.45 -4.79 -7.96
CA PHE A 19 -21.42 -5.26 -6.98
C PHE A 19 -20.99 -4.84 -5.56
N SER A 20 -21.94 -4.78 -4.63
CA SER A 20 -21.64 -4.37 -3.24
C SER A 20 -20.58 -5.23 -2.54
N GLY A 21 -20.37 -6.48 -2.98
CA GLY A 21 -19.30 -7.35 -2.47
C GLY A 21 -17.90 -6.94 -2.90
N ASP A 22 -17.78 -6.11 -3.95
CA ASP A 22 -16.50 -5.68 -4.52
C ASP A 22 -15.84 -4.57 -3.68
N PHE A 23 -16.61 -3.89 -2.83
CA PHE A 23 -16.13 -2.78 -1.99
C PHE A 23 -15.79 -3.25 -0.58
N THR A 24 -14.97 -4.30 -0.49
CA THR A 24 -14.54 -4.89 0.77
C THR A 24 -13.01 -4.92 0.87
N CYS A 25 -12.49 -4.92 2.10
CA CYS A 25 -11.06 -5.16 2.30
C CYS A 25 -10.66 -6.57 1.87
N ALA A 26 -11.53 -7.56 2.06
CA ALA A 26 -11.30 -8.91 1.55
C ALA A 26 -11.10 -8.93 0.03
N GLN A 27 -11.94 -8.21 -0.72
CA GLN A 27 -11.79 -8.12 -2.17
C GLN A 27 -10.53 -7.35 -2.56
N ALA A 28 -10.27 -6.18 -1.96
CA ALA A 28 -9.05 -5.41 -2.21
C ALA A 28 -7.78 -6.23 -1.96
N ASN A 29 -7.76 -7.04 -0.90
CA ASN A 29 -6.65 -7.94 -0.60
C ASN A 29 -6.52 -9.08 -1.62
N THR A 30 -7.65 -9.58 -2.14
CA THR A 30 -7.68 -10.58 -3.21
C THR A 30 -7.10 -10.01 -4.51
N ASP A 31 -7.44 -8.78 -4.85
CA ASP A 31 -6.92 -8.10 -6.04
C ASP A 31 -5.42 -7.80 -5.89
N ALA A 32 -4.97 -7.40 -4.70
CA ALA A 32 -3.55 -7.25 -4.41
C ALA A 32 -2.80 -8.58 -4.52
N ALA A 33 -3.39 -9.69 -4.07
CA ALA A 33 -2.81 -11.02 -4.26
C ALA A 33 -2.73 -11.38 -5.76
N ALA A 34 -3.74 -11.06 -6.56
CA ALA A 34 -3.71 -11.26 -8.01
C ALA A 34 -2.60 -10.43 -8.68
N ALA A 35 -2.40 -9.18 -8.27
CA ALA A 35 -1.31 -8.34 -8.76
C ALA A 35 0.07 -8.91 -8.38
N LYS A 36 0.25 -9.35 -7.13
CA LYS A 36 1.47 -10.03 -6.67
C LYS A 36 1.76 -11.29 -7.49
N ASN A 37 0.73 -12.11 -7.74
CA ASN A 37 0.85 -13.31 -8.56
C ASN A 37 1.19 -13.01 -10.04
N ALA A 38 0.80 -11.83 -10.54
CA ALA A 38 1.18 -11.35 -11.87
C ALA A 38 2.59 -10.72 -11.93
N GLY A 39 3.34 -10.74 -10.82
CA GLY A 39 4.73 -10.27 -10.74
C GLY A 39 4.87 -8.76 -10.52
N TYR A 40 3.83 -8.10 -10.01
CA TYR A 40 3.90 -6.70 -9.60
C TYR A 40 4.38 -6.60 -8.15
N GLU A 41 5.25 -5.63 -7.87
CA GLU A 41 5.49 -5.17 -6.51
C GLU A 41 4.40 -4.17 -6.12
N VAL A 42 3.70 -4.46 -5.03
CA VAL A 42 2.67 -3.61 -4.44
C VAL A 42 3.26 -2.86 -3.26
N TYR A 43 3.14 -1.54 -3.32
CA TYR A 43 3.43 -0.59 -2.25
C TYR A 43 2.13 0.09 -1.82
N THR A 44 1.93 0.26 -0.52
CA THR A 44 0.71 0.87 0.03
C THR A 44 1.06 2.03 0.95
N ILE A 45 0.34 3.13 0.80
CA ILE A 45 0.52 4.37 1.56
C ILE A 45 -0.83 4.75 2.18
N GLY A 46 -0.93 4.69 3.50
CA GLY A 46 -2.12 5.11 4.25
C GLY A 46 -2.05 6.60 4.60
N PHE A 47 -2.12 7.48 3.60
CA PHE A 47 -2.01 8.92 3.79
C PHE A 47 -3.33 9.51 4.29
N GLY A 48 -3.38 9.92 5.56
CA GLY A 48 -4.60 10.51 6.15
C GLY A 48 -5.59 9.49 6.73
N VAL A 49 -5.34 8.18 6.60
CA VAL A 49 -6.11 7.12 7.26
C VAL A 49 -6.11 7.36 8.77
N GLY A 50 -7.28 7.48 9.41
CA GLY A 50 -7.44 7.66 10.84
C GLY A 50 -7.57 6.34 11.62
N ALA A 51 -7.36 6.40 12.93
CA ALA A 51 -7.55 5.24 13.83
C ALA A 51 -9.00 4.69 13.86
N GLY A 52 -9.97 5.49 13.38
CA GLY A 52 -11.37 5.09 13.26
C GLY A 52 -11.71 4.39 11.94
N ASP A 53 -10.83 4.42 10.95
CA ASP A 53 -11.11 3.87 9.63
C ASP A 53 -10.97 2.35 9.65
N LYS A 54 -12.11 1.70 9.47
CA LYS A 54 -12.23 0.25 9.50
C LYS A 54 -12.62 -0.30 8.16
N CYS A 55 -12.24 -1.54 7.95
CA CYS A 55 -12.72 -2.35 6.86
C CYS A 55 -14.26 -2.47 6.90
N PRO A 56 -14.93 -2.28 5.75
CA PRO A 56 -16.39 -2.29 5.64
C PRO A 56 -16.96 -3.72 5.65
N ASP A 57 -16.08 -4.73 5.61
CA ASP A 57 -16.41 -6.14 5.69
C ASP A 57 -17.35 -6.40 6.87
N THR A 58 -18.36 -7.24 6.65
CA THR A 58 -19.35 -7.63 7.68
C THR A 58 -19.04 -8.98 8.31
N SER A 59 -18.05 -9.71 7.77
CA SER A 59 -17.56 -11.00 8.27
C SER A 59 -16.15 -11.30 7.73
N GLY A 60 -15.51 -12.38 8.20
CA GLY A 60 -14.20 -12.83 7.69
C GLY A 60 -12.99 -12.12 8.33
N THR A 61 -11.81 -12.33 7.74
CA THR A 61 -10.51 -11.90 8.29
C THR A 61 -10.37 -10.40 8.49
N PHE A 62 -11.01 -9.61 7.63
CA PHE A 62 -10.95 -8.14 7.68
C PHE A 62 -12.10 -7.52 8.48
N TYR A 63 -13.04 -8.31 9.02
CA TYR A 63 -14.12 -7.78 9.85
C TYR A 63 -13.58 -7.04 11.08
N ASN A 64 -14.03 -5.79 11.26
CA ASN A 64 -13.64 -4.92 12.39
C ASN A 64 -12.11 -4.68 12.49
N LYS A 65 -11.36 -4.88 11.40
CA LYS A 65 -9.94 -4.54 11.31
C LYS A 65 -9.77 -3.10 10.84
N PRO A 66 -8.72 -2.40 11.31
CA PRO A 66 -8.38 -1.08 10.77
C PRO A 66 -7.93 -1.20 9.31
N VAL A 67 -8.08 -0.14 8.53
CA VAL A 67 -7.63 -0.10 7.13
C VAL A 67 -6.11 -0.30 7.03
N THR A 68 -5.34 0.12 8.03
CA THR A 68 -3.88 -0.09 8.10
C THR A 68 -3.52 -1.57 8.02
N TYR A 69 -4.32 -2.43 8.65
CA TYR A 69 -4.16 -3.88 8.57
C TYR A 69 -4.39 -4.42 7.14
N LEU A 70 -5.36 -3.87 6.40
CA LEU A 70 -5.54 -4.19 4.98
C LEU A 70 -4.31 -3.75 4.18
N LEU A 71 -3.88 -2.51 4.33
CA LEU A 71 -2.78 -1.94 3.54
C LEU A 71 -1.49 -2.73 3.74
N ALA A 72 -1.13 -3.03 4.98
CA ALA A 72 -0.03 -3.92 5.30
C ALA A 72 -0.18 -5.28 4.57
N SER A 73 -1.34 -5.92 4.66
CA SER A 73 -1.61 -7.23 4.00
C SER A 73 -1.51 -7.17 2.47
N MET A 74 -1.82 -6.04 1.85
CA MET A 74 -1.77 -5.85 0.41
C MET A 74 -0.33 -5.70 -0.11
N ALA A 75 0.57 -5.09 0.66
CA ALA A 75 1.97 -4.90 0.31
C ALA A 75 2.72 -6.22 -0.02
N THR A 76 3.81 -6.12 -0.78
CA THR A 76 4.57 -7.29 -1.28
C THR A 76 5.66 -7.78 -0.33
N GLN A 77 6.36 -6.89 0.35
CA GLN A 77 7.33 -7.23 1.40
C GLN A 77 6.67 -7.18 2.79
N PRO A 78 7.21 -7.91 3.79
CA PRO A 78 6.42 -8.37 4.93
C PRO A 78 5.78 -7.25 5.72
N SER A 79 4.55 -7.54 6.11
CA SER A 79 3.41 -6.68 6.37
C SER A 79 3.12 -6.51 7.86
N THR A 80 4.15 -6.24 8.66
CA THR A 80 3.94 -6.15 10.10
C THR A 80 3.50 -4.74 10.42
N ASP A 81 2.19 -4.52 10.51
CA ASP A 81 1.65 -3.27 11.07
C ASP A 81 2.17 -3.12 12.51
N ASN A 82 3.23 -2.34 12.69
CA ASN A 82 3.83 -2.09 14.01
C ASN A 82 3.10 -0.96 14.74
N GLY A 83 1.93 -0.55 14.25
CA GLY A 83 1.08 0.46 14.84
C GLY A 83 1.48 1.87 14.45
N CYS A 84 1.49 2.18 13.15
CA CYS A 84 1.57 3.54 12.56
C CYS A 84 2.48 4.52 13.30
N VAL A 85 3.62 4.03 13.74
CA VAL A 85 4.68 4.83 14.35
C VAL A 85 5.60 5.35 13.27
N ALA A 86 6.36 6.42 13.54
CA ALA A 86 7.31 6.97 12.57
C ALA A 86 8.31 5.93 12.04
N ALA A 87 8.63 4.91 12.84
CA ALA A 87 9.52 3.82 12.44
C ALA A 87 8.96 2.96 11.29
N GLU A 88 7.62 2.80 11.21
CA GLU A 88 6.95 2.02 10.14
C GLU A 88 7.34 2.54 8.76
N ASN A 89 7.33 3.86 8.57
CA ASN A 89 7.64 4.48 7.27
C ASN A 89 9.13 4.35 6.85
N THR A 90 9.96 3.68 7.64
CA THR A 90 11.41 3.57 7.46
C THR A 90 11.96 2.16 7.69
N ASP A 91 11.11 1.17 7.97
CA ASP A 91 11.55 -0.17 8.34
C ASP A 91 11.99 -1.03 7.14
N GLY A 92 11.80 -0.50 5.93
CA GLY A 92 12.22 -1.12 4.68
C GLY A 92 11.19 -2.07 4.08
N ASP A 93 9.99 -2.15 4.64
CA ASP A 93 8.87 -2.83 4.01
C ASP A 93 8.19 -1.95 2.94
N HIS A 94 7.09 -2.44 2.38
CA HIS A 94 6.36 -1.77 1.30
C HIS A 94 5.05 -1.12 1.79
N PHE A 95 4.89 -0.95 3.10
CA PHE A 95 3.75 -0.31 3.74
C PHE A 95 4.18 0.95 4.49
N PHE A 96 3.58 2.07 4.10
CA PHE A 96 3.83 3.36 4.71
C PHE A 96 2.58 3.80 5.46
N CYS A 97 2.59 3.73 6.79
CA CYS A 97 1.44 4.15 7.59
C CYS A 97 1.49 5.63 7.97
N GLN A 98 0.42 6.36 7.62
CA GLN A 98 0.20 7.77 8.01
C GLN A 98 1.43 8.67 7.83
N PRO A 99 2.15 8.63 6.69
CA PRO A 99 3.27 9.52 6.48
C PRO A 99 2.80 10.97 6.46
N LYS A 100 3.68 11.89 6.86
CA LYS A 100 3.41 13.33 6.70
C LYS A 100 3.69 13.73 5.26
N THR A 101 3.13 14.86 4.83
CA THR A 101 3.43 15.44 3.51
C THR A 101 4.94 15.63 3.29
N SER A 102 5.71 15.93 4.34
CA SER A 102 7.18 16.04 4.28
C SER A 102 7.89 14.73 3.90
N ASP A 103 7.24 13.59 4.14
CA ASP A 103 7.85 12.26 4.03
C ASP A 103 7.59 11.66 2.65
N LEU A 104 6.49 12.07 1.98
CA LEU A 104 6.05 11.52 0.70
C LEU A 104 7.14 11.56 -0.39
N SER A 105 7.87 12.68 -0.50
CA SER A 105 8.95 12.80 -1.50
C SER A 105 10.03 11.72 -1.29
N GLY A 106 10.44 11.49 -0.03
CA GLY A 106 11.40 10.46 0.30
C GLY A 106 10.87 9.05 0.04
N ILE A 107 9.61 8.80 0.40
CA ILE A 107 8.92 7.52 0.15
C ILE A 107 8.89 7.21 -1.34
N PHE A 108 8.44 8.15 -2.18
CA PHE A 108 8.40 7.94 -3.64
C PHE A 108 9.80 7.73 -4.23
N GLN A 109 10.83 8.39 -3.71
CA GLN A 109 12.21 8.16 -4.14
C GLN A 109 12.72 6.75 -3.78
N VAL A 110 12.41 6.27 -2.57
CA VAL A 110 12.75 4.90 -2.15
C VAL A 110 12.05 3.87 -3.04
N ILE A 111 10.75 4.02 -3.27
CA ILE A 111 9.98 3.13 -4.15
C ILE A 111 10.54 3.15 -5.57
N ALA A 112 10.79 4.34 -6.13
CA ALA A 112 11.38 4.49 -7.45
C ALA A 112 12.75 3.80 -7.54
N GLY A 113 13.61 3.98 -6.54
CA GLY A 113 14.92 3.30 -6.46
C GLY A 113 14.81 1.77 -6.42
N SER A 114 13.85 1.24 -5.65
CA SER A 114 13.59 -0.20 -5.56
C SER A 114 13.15 -0.79 -6.91
N LEU A 115 12.17 -0.16 -7.56
CA LEU A 115 11.65 -0.57 -8.87
C LEU A 115 12.68 -0.40 -9.99
N ALA A 116 13.51 0.63 -9.87
CA ALA A 116 14.58 0.97 -10.80
C ALA A 116 15.86 0.17 -10.57
N SER A 117 15.92 -0.84 -9.69
CA SER A 117 17.09 -1.73 -9.60
C SER A 117 17.33 -2.42 -10.97
N GLY A 118 18.29 -1.88 -11.73
CA GLY A 118 18.55 -2.18 -13.15
C GLY A 118 18.46 -0.99 -14.12
N ALA A 119 18.09 0.21 -13.67
CA ALA A 119 18.12 1.44 -14.45
C ALA A 119 19.45 2.18 -14.21
N HIS A 120 20.24 2.36 -15.27
CA HIS A 120 21.41 3.22 -15.26
C HIS A 120 20.98 4.65 -15.62
N LEU A 121 21.42 5.63 -14.83
CA LEU A 121 21.33 7.03 -15.23
C LEU A 121 22.18 7.23 -16.49
N ILE A 122 21.53 7.58 -17.60
CA ILE A 122 22.22 8.09 -18.79
C ILE A 122 22.31 9.60 -18.60
N ALA A 123 23.53 10.11 -18.41
CA ALA A 123 23.78 11.54 -18.54
C ALA A 123 23.57 11.94 -20.01
N LEU A 124 22.69 12.91 -20.26
CA LEU A 124 22.57 13.50 -21.59
C LEU A 124 23.82 14.35 -21.84
N PRO A 125 24.54 14.14 -22.97
CA PRO A 125 25.63 15.02 -23.34
C PRO A 125 25.07 16.43 -23.60
N GLU A 126 25.78 17.44 -23.08
CA GLU A 126 25.58 18.84 -23.48
C GLU A 126 25.99 19.06 -24.94
#